data_AF-A0A968LXM3-F1
#
_entry.id   AF-A0A968LXM3-F1
#
_cell.length_a   1.000
_cell.length_b   1.000
_cell.length_c   1.000
_cell.angle_alpha   90.00
_cell.angle_beta   90.00
_cell.angle_gamma   90.00
#
_symmetry.space_group_name_H-M   'P 1'
#
loop_
_entity.id
_entity.type
_entity.pdbx_description
1 polymer ?
#
loop_
_entity_poly.entity_id
_entity_poly.type
_entity_poly.pdbx_seq_one_letter_code
_entity_poly.pdbx_strand_id
1 'polypeptide(L)'
;MRHSTEIQTLLQALLRSSEQEKIIYFPIRHHSPACAWHIQQLIRAEKPAAVLIEGPSDITELIPFILHAKTRAPFAVYTTYIPAKVADETLRSDPHRFAGYYPFCDYSPELVALREGAKVKANLQFIDLTFTDQARESETNSQIRDLQQESYLQRSKYISLLIKKSGCRNHDELWDHLFESSFLTLETTQFIHNVAAYCYMARQDSPTKLLQSDGTIARETAMAMAIQAARSQITGKILVVTGGFHTVALPSMVQQSLKEPTRPKKTH
;
A
#
# COMPACT_ATOMS: atom_id res chain seq x y z
N MET A 1 -25.31 9.85 11.21
CA MET A 1 -25.66 8.47 11.63
C MET A 1 -25.13 7.39 10.68
N ARG A 2 -25.39 7.43 9.35
CA ARG A 2 -24.91 6.38 8.41
C ARG A 2 -23.39 6.15 8.40
N HIS A 3 -22.59 7.21 8.31
CA HIS A 3 -21.13 7.08 8.31
C HIS A 3 -20.55 6.51 9.62
N SER A 4 -21.20 6.73 10.77
CA SER A 4 -20.74 6.16 12.04
C SER A 4 -20.89 4.63 12.05
N THR A 5 -21.93 4.10 11.43
CA THR A 5 -22.19 2.66 11.33
C THR A 5 -21.26 2.01 10.30
N GLU A 6 -20.99 2.68 9.18
CA GLU A 6 -20.04 2.22 8.16
C GLU A 6 -18.60 2.19 8.69
N ILE A 7 -18.16 3.23 9.41
CA ILE A 7 -16.86 3.26 10.08
C ILE A 7 -16.77 2.15 11.13
N GLN A 8 -17.80 1.96 11.96
CA GLN A 8 -17.83 0.85 12.91
C GLN A 8 -17.77 -0.50 12.21
N THR A 9 -18.42 -0.66 11.06
CA THR A 9 -18.38 -1.90 10.28
C THR A 9 -17.00 -2.14 9.67
N LEU A 10 -16.35 -1.11 9.14
CA LEU A 10 -14.97 -1.19 8.65
C LEU A 10 -14.00 -1.51 9.79
N LEU A 11 -14.07 -0.77 10.90
CA LEU A 11 -13.22 -1.03 12.07
C LEU A 11 -13.46 -2.44 12.59
N GLN A 12 -14.72 -2.90 12.62
CA GLN A 12 -15.05 -4.29 12.92
C GLN A 12 -14.52 -5.27 11.88
N ALA A 13 -14.46 -4.95 10.59
CA ALA A 13 -13.88 -5.81 9.57
C ALA A 13 -12.35 -5.89 9.71
N LEU A 14 -11.69 -4.78 10.00
CA LEU A 14 -10.26 -4.71 10.32
C LEU A 14 -9.94 -5.47 11.63
N LEU A 15 -10.88 -5.49 12.58
CA LEU A 15 -10.77 -6.23 13.84
C LEU A 15 -11.11 -7.73 13.70
N ARG A 16 -12.23 -8.09 13.05
CA ARG A 16 -12.72 -9.47 12.90
C ARG A 16 -11.85 -10.32 11.99
N SER A 17 -11.14 -9.68 11.06
CA SER A 17 -10.15 -10.38 10.26
C SER A 17 -9.03 -10.98 11.12
N SER A 18 -8.79 -10.44 12.33
CA SER A 18 -7.79 -10.96 13.28
C SER A 18 -8.23 -12.22 14.06
N GLU A 19 -9.50 -12.35 14.45
CA GLU A 19 -9.94 -13.49 15.29
C GLU A 19 -10.44 -14.69 14.47
N GLN A 20 -11.07 -14.46 13.31
CA GLN A 20 -11.68 -15.53 12.51
C GLN A 20 -11.02 -15.73 11.13
N GLU A 21 -10.45 -14.71 10.51
CA GLU A 21 -9.92 -14.80 9.14
C GLU A 21 -8.40 -14.96 9.04
N LYS A 22 -7.67 -15.02 10.17
CA LYS A 22 -6.19 -15.08 10.21
C LYS A 22 -5.50 -13.97 9.38
N ILE A 23 -6.18 -12.88 9.02
CA ILE A 23 -5.59 -11.77 8.25
C ILE A 23 -5.59 -10.53 9.12
N ILE A 24 -4.45 -9.86 9.23
CA ILE A 24 -4.30 -8.61 9.95
C ILE A 24 -3.96 -7.53 8.94
N TYR A 25 -4.78 -6.49 8.86
CA TYR A 25 -4.54 -5.34 7.99
C TYR A 25 -3.88 -4.21 8.78
N PHE A 26 -2.71 -3.77 8.32
CA PHE A 26 -1.95 -2.68 8.91
C PHE A 26 -1.83 -1.53 7.91
N PRO A 27 -2.67 -0.48 8.03
CA PRO A 27 -2.58 0.69 7.17
C PRO A 27 -1.36 1.53 7.55
N ILE A 28 -0.60 1.96 6.54
CA ILE A 28 0.59 2.80 6.73
C ILE A 28 0.49 4.14 6.01
N ARG A 29 1.36 5.05 6.43
CA ARG A 29 1.96 6.08 5.57
C ARG A 29 3.38 5.63 5.22
N HIS A 30 3.79 5.69 3.96
CA HIS A 30 5.05 5.10 3.46
C HIS A 30 6.34 5.67 4.12
N HIS A 31 6.24 6.85 4.75
CA HIS A 31 7.35 7.51 5.43
C HIS A 31 6.98 7.89 6.88
N SER A 32 6.42 6.94 7.63
CA SER A 32 6.00 7.16 9.03
C SER A 32 6.83 6.35 10.03
N PRO A 33 7.66 7.03 10.87
CA PRO A 33 8.32 6.40 12.02
C PRO A 33 7.33 5.73 12.99
N ALA A 34 6.17 6.34 13.25
CA ALA A 34 5.13 5.74 14.08
C ALA A 34 4.62 4.42 13.49
N CYS A 35 4.28 4.38 12.19
CA CYS A 35 3.88 3.15 11.52
C CYS A 35 4.99 2.09 11.60
N ALA A 36 6.25 2.47 11.37
CA ALA A 36 7.40 1.58 11.45
C ALA A 36 7.61 1.00 12.87
N TRP A 37 7.36 1.78 13.91
CA TRP A 37 7.44 1.29 15.28
C TRP A 37 6.32 0.30 15.61
N HIS A 38 5.07 0.66 15.28
CA HIS A 38 3.91 -0.17 15.59
C HIS A 38 3.90 -1.49 14.80
N ILE A 39 4.31 -1.49 13.54
CA ILE A 39 4.40 -2.71 12.75
C ILE A 39 5.47 -3.66 13.31
N GLN A 40 6.59 -3.13 13.79
CA GLN A 40 7.60 -3.93 14.47
C GLN A 40 7.03 -4.60 15.73
N GLN A 41 6.29 -3.86 16.56
CA GLN A 41 5.65 -4.45 17.74
C GLN A 41 4.66 -5.54 17.36
N LEU A 42 3.83 -5.27 16.34
CA LEU A 42 2.83 -6.22 15.86
C LEU A 42 3.45 -7.52 15.36
N ILE A 43 4.47 -7.45 14.51
CA ILE A 43 5.13 -8.65 13.96
C ILE A 43 5.76 -9.49 15.08
N ARG A 44 6.36 -8.85 16.09
CA ARG A 44 6.96 -9.55 17.24
C ARG A 44 5.93 -10.26 18.10
N ALA A 45 4.78 -9.63 18.33
CA ALA A 45 3.68 -10.19 19.11
C ALA A 45 2.96 -11.31 18.36
N GLU A 46 2.58 -11.05 17.11
CA GLU A 46 1.69 -11.91 16.33
C GLU A 46 2.40 -13.03 15.59
N LYS A 47 3.70 -12.86 15.30
CA LYS A 47 4.55 -13.80 14.55
C LYS A 47 3.83 -14.35 13.31
N PRO A 48 3.44 -13.46 12.36
CA PRO A 48 2.68 -13.89 11.19
C PRO A 48 3.47 -14.89 10.36
N ALA A 49 2.74 -15.83 9.75
CA ALA A 49 3.28 -16.79 8.78
C ALA A 49 3.59 -16.11 7.43
N ALA A 50 2.97 -14.96 7.14
CA ALA A 50 3.26 -14.17 5.95
C ALA A 50 3.16 -12.67 6.22
N VAL A 51 3.99 -11.87 5.56
CA VAL A 51 3.93 -10.41 5.52
C VAL A 51 3.85 -9.99 4.06
N LEU A 52 2.68 -9.46 3.68
CA LEU A 52 2.33 -9.01 2.35
C LEU A 52 2.41 -7.48 2.31
N ILE A 53 3.21 -6.92 1.41
CA ILE A 53 3.61 -5.51 1.43
C ILE A 53 3.16 -4.83 0.14
N GLU A 54 2.66 -3.60 0.23
CA GLU A 54 2.41 -2.78 -0.94
C GLU A 54 3.71 -2.49 -1.69
N GLY A 55 3.73 -2.83 -2.97
CA GLY A 55 4.81 -2.53 -3.88
C GLY A 55 4.71 -3.42 -5.10
N PRO A 56 5.40 -3.08 -6.19
CA PRO A 56 5.29 -3.87 -7.42
C PRO A 56 5.63 -5.33 -7.20
N SER A 57 4.75 -6.25 -7.60
CA SER A 57 4.98 -7.69 -7.33
C SER A 57 6.25 -8.24 -7.98
N ASP A 58 6.69 -7.64 -9.08
CA ASP A 58 7.94 -7.95 -9.78
C ASP A 58 9.22 -7.58 -9.01
N ILE A 59 9.12 -6.78 -7.93
CA ILE A 59 10.27 -6.51 -7.04
C ILE A 59 10.37 -7.51 -5.86
N THR A 60 9.46 -8.47 -5.75
CA THR A 60 9.53 -9.55 -4.73
C THR A 60 10.82 -10.34 -4.82
N GLU A 61 11.33 -10.60 -6.03
CA GLU A 61 12.59 -11.31 -6.24
C GLU A 61 13.82 -10.55 -5.70
N LEU A 62 13.66 -9.24 -5.42
CA LEU A 62 14.73 -8.42 -4.87
C LEU A 62 14.82 -8.45 -3.34
N ILE A 63 13.86 -9.07 -2.65
CA ILE A 63 13.84 -9.16 -1.17
C ILE A 63 15.16 -9.69 -0.58
N PRO A 64 15.83 -10.73 -1.13
CA PRO A 64 17.12 -11.18 -0.62
C PRO A 64 18.22 -10.10 -0.65
N PHE A 65 18.20 -9.21 -1.65
CA PHE A 65 19.15 -8.10 -1.77
C PHE A 65 18.75 -6.93 -0.85
N ILE A 66 17.45 -6.65 -0.73
CA ILE A 66 16.91 -5.66 0.21
C ILE A 66 17.31 -6.00 1.66
N LEU A 67 17.24 -7.28 2.02
CA LEU A 67 17.55 -7.78 3.36
C LEU A 67 19.02 -8.17 3.57
N HIS A 68 19.86 -8.03 2.54
CA HIS A 68 21.27 -8.41 2.64
C HIS A 68 22.00 -7.57 3.70
N ALA A 69 22.87 -8.19 4.49
CA ALA A 69 23.54 -7.54 5.64
C ALA A 69 24.39 -6.30 5.26
N LYS A 70 24.79 -6.19 3.99
CA LYS A 70 25.52 -5.01 3.46
C LYS A 70 24.63 -3.90 2.91
N THR A 71 23.33 -4.15 2.73
CA THR A 71 22.37 -3.16 2.23
C THR A 71 21.98 -2.23 3.38
N ARG A 72 22.33 -0.94 3.23
CA ARG A 72 22.09 0.09 4.25
C ARG A 72 21.18 1.16 3.68
N ALA A 73 20.17 1.56 4.45
CA ALA A 73 19.31 2.68 4.09
C ALA A 73 20.07 4.01 4.24
N PRO A 74 19.72 5.06 3.47
CA PRO A 74 18.68 5.05 2.44
C PRO A 74 19.14 4.37 1.13
N PHE A 75 18.25 3.64 0.48
CA PHE A 75 18.42 3.11 -0.88
C PHE A 75 17.07 3.09 -1.60
N ALA A 76 17.06 2.83 -2.90
CA ALA A 76 15.83 2.68 -3.66
C ALA A 76 15.92 1.51 -4.63
N VAL A 77 14.80 0.83 -4.84
CA VAL A 77 14.64 -0.06 -6.00
C VAL A 77 14.27 0.80 -7.20
N TYR A 78 14.98 0.61 -8.31
CA TYR A 78 14.72 1.27 -9.58
C TYR A 78 14.14 0.27 -10.57
N THR A 79 13.01 0.62 -11.18
CA THR A 79 12.33 -0.21 -12.18
C THR A 79 12.03 0.59 -13.43
N THR A 80 12.02 -0.06 -14.60
CA THR A 80 11.74 0.60 -15.88
C THR A 80 10.90 -0.27 -16.79
N TYR A 81 10.05 0.36 -17.58
CA TYR A 81 9.26 -0.26 -18.63
C TYR A 81 9.38 0.54 -19.92
N ILE A 82 9.62 -0.16 -21.02
CA ILE A 82 9.66 0.40 -22.37
C ILE A 82 8.60 -0.35 -23.18
N PRO A 83 7.50 0.31 -23.59
CA PRO A 83 6.55 -0.29 -24.50
C PRO A 83 7.27 -0.65 -25.81
N ALA A 84 6.98 -1.84 -26.35
CA ALA A 84 7.38 -2.15 -27.71
C ALA A 84 6.76 -1.11 -28.66
N LYS A 85 7.55 -0.55 -29.58
CA LYS A 85 7.07 0.43 -30.56
C LYS A 85 5.83 -0.13 -31.27
N VAL A 86 4.75 0.66 -31.33
CA VAL A 86 3.82 0.54 -32.46
C VAL A 86 4.67 0.94 -33.68
N ALA A 87 4.77 0.02 -34.64
CA ALA A 87 5.52 0.23 -35.87
C ALA A 87 4.85 1.32 -36.70
N ASP A 88 5.07 2.58 -36.34
CA ASP A 88 4.87 3.72 -37.21
C ASP A 88 6.22 4.40 -37.37
N GLU A 89 6.87 4.09 -38.50
CA GLU A 89 8.23 4.49 -38.85
C GLU A 89 8.35 6.01 -39.12
N THR A 90 7.27 6.78 -38.91
CA THR A 90 7.18 8.18 -39.31
C THR A 90 7.49 9.20 -38.20
N LEU A 91 7.66 8.77 -36.94
CA LEU A 91 7.98 9.68 -35.82
C LEU A 91 9.32 9.32 -35.16
N ARG A 92 10.33 10.19 -35.36
CA ARG A 92 11.63 10.20 -34.67
C ARG A 92 11.51 10.64 -33.20
N SER A 93 10.59 10.07 -32.42
CA SER A 93 10.56 10.28 -30.97
C SER A 93 11.29 9.13 -30.27
N ASP A 94 12.07 9.45 -29.24
CA ASP A 94 12.62 8.44 -28.33
C ASP A 94 11.48 7.56 -27.78
N PRO A 95 11.70 6.24 -27.63
CA PRO A 95 10.66 5.36 -27.11
C PRO A 95 10.21 5.84 -25.73
N HIS A 96 8.91 5.96 -25.52
CA HIS A 96 8.33 6.34 -24.23
C HIS A 96 8.87 5.42 -23.13
N ARG A 97 9.72 5.96 -22.25
CA ARG A 97 10.27 5.24 -21.10
C ARG A 97 9.45 5.60 -19.86
N PHE A 98 9.04 4.57 -19.13
CA PHE A 98 8.50 4.70 -17.79
C PHE A 98 9.55 4.18 -16.82
N ALA A 99 9.78 4.92 -15.75
CA ALA A 99 10.66 4.53 -14.67
C ALA A 99 10.01 4.82 -13.31
N GLY A 100 10.35 4.01 -12.32
CA GLY A 100 9.83 4.09 -10.97
C GLY A 100 10.95 3.94 -9.94
N TYR A 101 10.91 4.77 -8.90
CA TYR A 101 11.70 4.58 -7.69
C TYR A 101 10.79 4.12 -6.56
N TYR A 102 11.24 3.10 -5.83
CA TYR A 102 10.62 2.66 -4.57
C TYR A 102 11.65 2.87 -3.45
N PRO A 103 11.60 4.03 -2.77
CA PRO A 103 12.61 4.40 -1.78
C PRO A 103 12.43 3.65 -0.44
N PHE A 104 13.55 3.45 0.24
CA PHE A 104 13.61 2.82 1.55
C PHE A 104 14.51 3.63 2.48
N CYS A 105 13.95 4.02 3.62
CA CYS A 105 14.65 4.56 4.78
C CYS A 105 14.56 3.55 5.94
N ASP A 106 15.41 3.70 6.97
CA ASP A 106 15.34 2.81 8.15
C ASP A 106 13.99 2.88 8.89
N TYR A 107 13.25 3.97 8.69
CA TYR A 107 11.91 4.20 9.21
C TYR A 107 10.80 4.00 8.15
N SER A 108 11.10 3.44 6.97
CA SER A 108 10.04 3.00 6.05
C SER A 108 9.31 1.80 6.66
N PRO A 109 8.00 1.87 6.91
CA PRO A 109 7.26 0.76 7.52
C PRO A 109 7.40 -0.56 6.74
N GLU A 110 7.54 -0.49 5.43
CA GLU A 110 7.73 -1.63 4.53
C GLU A 110 9.10 -2.29 4.72
N LEU A 111 10.17 -1.49 4.87
CA LEU A 111 11.50 -2.04 5.17
C LEU A 111 11.51 -2.70 6.55
N VAL A 112 10.86 -2.08 7.54
CA VAL A 112 10.73 -2.66 8.87
C VAL A 112 9.89 -3.94 8.83
N ALA A 113 8.81 -3.97 8.06
CA ALA A 113 7.98 -5.15 7.85
C ALA A 113 8.79 -6.31 7.26
N LEU A 114 9.58 -6.05 6.22
CA LEU A 114 10.48 -7.05 5.62
C LEU A 114 11.52 -7.56 6.63
N ARG A 115 12.19 -6.65 7.35
CA ARG A 115 13.26 -6.99 8.30
C ARG A 115 12.72 -7.79 9.49
N GLU A 116 11.61 -7.38 10.09
CA GLU A 116 11.00 -8.09 11.23
C GLU A 116 10.31 -9.38 10.77
N GLY A 117 9.65 -9.37 9.61
CA GLY A 117 9.06 -10.56 9.00
C GLY A 117 10.10 -11.66 8.75
N ALA A 118 11.28 -11.30 8.25
CA ALA A 118 12.39 -12.23 8.07
C ALA A 118 12.86 -12.85 9.41
N LYS A 119 12.91 -12.07 10.49
CA LYS A 119 13.30 -12.56 11.82
C LYS A 119 12.33 -13.62 12.37
N VAL A 120 11.04 -13.48 12.08
CA VAL A 120 10.00 -14.46 12.46
C VAL A 120 9.80 -15.56 11.41
N LYS A 121 10.63 -15.58 10.35
CA LYS A 121 10.57 -16.54 9.24
C LYS A 121 9.24 -16.53 8.48
N ALA A 122 8.60 -15.37 8.39
CA ALA A 122 7.41 -15.19 7.57
C ALA A 122 7.73 -15.30 6.08
N ASN A 123 6.75 -15.74 5.28
CA ASN A 123 6.79 -15.56 3.83
C ASN A 123 6.63 -14.07 3.50
N LEU A 124 7.54 -13.50 2.71
CA LEU A 124 7.58 -12.07 2.39
C LEU A 124 7.26 -11.87 0.92
N GLN A 125 6.31 -10.98 0.61
CA GLN A 125 5.88 -10.74 -0.77
C GLN A 125 5.40 -9.31 -0.98
N PHE A 126 5.73 -8.72 -2.13
CA PHE A 126 5.07 -7.52 -2.62
C PHE A 126 3.80 -7.88 -3.40
N ILE A 127 2.68 -7.23 -3.10
CA ILE A 127 1.35 -7.67 -3.54
C ILE A 127 0.63 -6.74 -4.52
N ASP A 128 1.28 -5.68 -5.00
CA ASP A 128 0.66 -4.79 -5.98
C ASP A 128 0.83 -5.31 -7.42
N LEU A 129 0.18 -4.64 -8.38
CA LEU A 129 0.48 -4.76 -9.80
C LEU A 129 1.97 -4.63 -10.07
N THR A 130 2.46 -5.37 -11.07
CA THR A 130 3.82 -5.17 -11.57
C THR A 130 4.02 -3.72 -12.01
N PHE A 131 5.26 -3.21 -11.98
CA PHE A 131 5.50 -1.84 -12.43
C PHE A 131 5.05 -1.61 -13.88
N THR A 132 5.22 -2.64 -14.72
CA THR A 132 4.76 -2.62 -16.12
C THR A 132 3.25 -2.42 -16.21
N ASP A 133 2.47 -3.13 -15.39
CA ASP A 133 1.01 -3.01 -15.42
C ASP A 133 0.55 -1.69 -14.78
N GLN A 134 1.20 -1.22 -13.70
CA GLN A 134 0.96 0.12 -13.16
C GLN A 134 1.20 1.22 -14.21
N ALA A 135 2.25 1.09 -15.02
CA ALA A 135 2.56 2.04 -16.09
C ALA A 135 1.51 2.02 -17.22
N ARG A 136 0.85 0.88 -17.48
CA ARG A 136 -0.22 0.74 -18.48
C ARG A 136 -1.56 1.27 -17.99
N GLU A 137 -1.88 1.06 -16.72
CA GLU A 137 -3.14 1.51 -16.11
C GLU A 137 -3.17 3.01 -15.87
N SER A 138 -2.01 3.67 -15.82
CA SER A 138 -1.94 5.09 -15.53
C SER A 138 -1.89 5.94 -16.79
N GLU A 139 -2.89 6.80 -16.97
CA GLU A 139 -2.96 7.81 -18.04
C GLU A 139 -1.86 8.91 -17.95
N THR A 140 -1.00 8.89 -16.93
CA THR A 140 -0.01 9.97 -16.73
C THR A 140 1.24 9.77 -17.59
N ASN A 141 1.52 10.76 -18.44
CA ASN A 141 2.75 10.84 -19.29
C ASN A 141 4.06 11.05 -18.51
N SER A 142 4.06 10.84 -17.19
CA SER A 142 5.24 11.00 -16.35
C SER A 142 6.25 9.88 -16.62
N GLN A 143 7.43 10.28 -17.12
CA GLN A 143 8.52 9.36 -17.45
C GLN A 143 9.19 8.73 -16.22
N ILE A 144 9.18 9.41 -15.07
CA ILE A 144 9.79 8.95 -13.82
C ILE A 144 8.81 9.19 -12.66
N ARG A 145 8.55 8.16 -11.84
CA ARG A 145 7.58 8.21 -10.76
C ARG A 145 8.19 7.75 -9.45
N ASP A 146 7.72 8.34 -8.35
CA ASP A 146 7.91 7.77 -7.02
C ASP A 146 6.69 6.89 -6.72
N LEU A 147 6.94 5.60 -6.50
CA LEU A 147 5.93 4.56 -6.37
C LEU A 147 5.25 4.54 -5.00
N GLN A 148 5.72 5.35 -4.05
CA GLN A 148 5.15 5.51 -2.72
C GLN A 148 4.39 6.84 -2.56
N GLN A 149 4.12 7.58 -3.65
CA GLN A 149 3.41 8.86 -3.57
C GLN A 149 1.94 8.72 -3.17
N GLU A 150 1.55 9.43 -2.13
CA GLU A 150 0.19 9.41 -1.56
C GLU A 150 -0.70 10.54 -2.09
N SER A 151 -0.67 10.78 -3.40
CA SER A 151 -1.40 11.90 -4.02
C SER A 151 -2.91 11.89 -3.74
N TYR A 152 -3.48 10.72 -3.46
CA TYR A 152 -4.88 10.53 -3.07
C TYR A 152 -5.26 11.24 -1.76
N LEU A 153 -4.40 11.14 -0.73
CA LEU A 153 -4.66 11.75 0.57
C LEU A 153 -4.64 13.28 0.48
N GLN A 154 -3.73 13.82 -0.34
CA GLN A 154 -3.58 15.26 -0.54
C GLN A 154 -4.78 15.89 -1.28
N ARG A 155 -5.47 15.12 -2.14
CA ARG A 155 -6.65 15.57 -2.89
C ARG A 155 -7.95 15.50 -2.09
N SER A 156 -7.93 14.88 -0.91
CA SER A 156 -9.13 14.66 -0.10
C SER A 156 -9.69 15.96 0.47
N LYS A 157 -11.00 16.19 0.29
CA LYS A 157 -11.70 17.36 0.87
C LYS A 157 -11.78 17.22 2.39
N TYR A 158 -12.04 16.02 2.89
CA TYR A 158 -12.00 15.70 4.31
C TYR A 158 -10.67 16.13 4.94
N ILE A 159 -9.52 15.73 4.36
CA ILE A 159 -8.20 16.13 4.86
C ILE A 159 -7.99 17.63 4.80
N SER A 160 -8.39 18.27 3.71
CA SER A 160 -8.32 19.73 3.57
C SER A 160 -9.11 20.47 4.65
N LEU A 161 -10.28 19.96 5.05
CA LEU A 161 -11.08 20.52 6.14
C LEU A 161 -10.44 20.24 7.51
N LEU A 162 -9.83 19.07 7.69
CA LEU A 162 -9.18 18.69 8.94
C LEU A 162 -7.93 19.52 9.21
N ILE A 163 -7.15 19.81 8.16
CA ILE A 163 -6.01 20.77 8.21
C ILE A 163 -6.51 22.13 8.71
N LYS A 164 -7.56 22.68 8.10
CA LYS A 164 -8.14 23.99 8.49
C LYS A 164 -8.64 23.99 9.95
N LYS A 165 -9.28 22.91 10.39
CA LYS A 165 -9.86 22.81 11.73
C LYS A 165 -8.81 22.62 12.83
N SER A 166 -7.73 21.91 12.53
CA SER A 166 -6.63 21.65 13.47
C SER A 166 -5.64 22.82 13.57
N GLY A 167 -5.64 23.74 12.60
CA GLY A 167 -4.66 24.82 12.54
C GLY A 167 -3.32 24.39 11.97
N CYS A 168 -3.21 23.17 11.43
CA CYS A 168 -2.02 22.69 10.73
C CYS A 168 -1.86 23.44 9.39
N ARG A 169 -0.60 23.61 8.95
CA ARG A 169 -0.22 24.30 7.71
C ARG A 169 -0.46 23.43 6.48
N ASN A 170 -0.24 22.12 6.59
CA ASN A 170 -0.31 21.18 5.48
C ASN A 170 -0.59 19.74 5.95
N HIS A 171 -0.63 18.82 4.99
CA HIS A 171 -0.88 17.40 5.24
C HIS A 171 0.18 16.75 6.14
N ASP A 172 1.47 17.08 5.94
CA ASP A 172 2.57 16.49 6.71
C ASP A 172 2.49 16.90 8.18
N GLU A 173 2.25 18.18 8.47
CA GLU A 173 2.08 18.65 9.85
C GLU A 173 0.82 18.09 10.51
N LEU A 174 -0.26 17.91 9.75
CA LEU A 174 -1.45 17.25 10.25
C LEU A 174 -1.15 15.79 10.61
N TRP A 175 -0.42 15.07 9.76
CA TRP A 175 0.00 13.69 10.05
C TRP A 175 0.89 13.63 11.29
N ASP A 176 1.89 14.51 11.39
CA ASP A 176 2.79 14.57 12.54
C ASP A 176 2.05 14.84 13.85
N HIS A 177 1.09 15.77 13.81
CA HIS A 177 0.24 16.11 14.96
C HIS A 177 -0.64 14.94 15.41
N LEU A 178 -1.23 14.21 14.46
CA LEU A 178 -2.19 13.14 14.77
C LEU A 178 -1.51 11.80 15.11
N PHE A 179 -0.38 11.49 14.48
CA PHE A 179 0.16 10.13 14.46
C PHE A 179 1.62 10.04 14.91
N GLU A 180 2.47 11.04 14.69
CA GLU A 180 3.91 10.94 15.02
C GLU A 180 4.26 11.47 16.41
N SER A 181 3.52 12.45 16.92
CA SER A 181 3.92 13.15 18.16
C SER A 181 3.76 12.29 19.43
N SER A 182 2.81 11.35 19.44
CA SER A 182 2.45 10.58 20.65
C SER A 182 2.24 9.09 20.39
N PHE A 183 2.84 8.52 19.33
CA PHE A 183 2.60 7.11 18.98
C PHE A 183 2.97 6.12 20.10
N LEU A 184 4.00 6.43 20.88
CA LEU A 184 4.45 5.59 22.00
C LEU A 184 3.43 5.45 23.14
N THR A 185 2.46 6.37 23.24
CA THR A 185 1.42 6.32 24.27
C THR A 185 0.17 5.56 23.81
N LEU A 186 0.12 5.14 22.55
CA LEU A 186 -1.01 4.42 21.98
C LEU A 186 -0.71 2.91 21.93
N GLU A 187 -1.72 2.11 22.27
CA GLU A 187 -1.70 0.69 21.95
C GLU A 187 -1.70 0.50 20.43
N THR A 188 -0.97 -0.50 19.92
CA THR A 188 -0.84 -0.75 18.48
C THR A 188 -2.19 -0.92 17.78
N THR A 189 -3.15 -1.62 18.41
CA THR A 189 -4.50 -1.76 17.87
C THR A 189 -5.22 -0.41 17.75
N GLN A 190 -5.05 0.48 18.73
CA GLN A 190 -5.64 1.82 18.68
C GLN A 190 -5.00 2.69 17.60
N PHE A 191 -3.68 2.59 17.42
CA PHE A 191 -2.97 3.27 16.35
C PHE A 191 -3.49 2.84 14.97
N ILE A 192 -3.59 1.52 14.74
CA ILE A 192 -4.14 0.94 13.50
C ILE A 192 -5.54 1.49 13.23
N HIS A 193 -6.41 1.54 14.23
CA HIS A 193 -7.76 2.08 14.07
C HIS A 193 -7.77 3.57 13.70
N ASN A 194 -6.91 4.36 14.32
CA ASN A 194 -6.86 5.80 14.06
C ASN A 194 -6.41 6.06 12.62
N VAL A 195 -5.36 5.36 12.16
CA VAL A 195 -4.88 5.46 10.77
C VAL A 195 -5.94 4.96 9.79
N ALA A 196 -6.57 3.82 10.07
CA ALA A 196 -7.64 3.28 9.22
C ALA A 196 -8.82 4.25 9.10
N ALA A 197 -9.28 4.84 10.20
CA ALA A 197 -10.38 5.80 10.20
C ALA A 197 -10.02 7.05 9.39
N TYR A 198 -8.80 7.56 9.56
CA TYR A 198 -8.28 8.70 8.79
C TYR A 198 -8.28 8.41 7.29
N CYS A 199 -7.73 7.27 6.87
CA CYS A 199 -7.67 6.89 5.46
C CYS A 199 -9.05 6.58 4.87
N TYR A 200 -9.94 5.95 5.62
CA TYR A 200 -11.31 5.69 5.20
C TYR A 200 -12.08 6.98 4.94
N MET A 201 -11.97 7.94 5.85
CA MET A 201 -12.58 9.25 5.70
C MET A 201 -11.97 10.02 4.53
N ALA A 202 -10.65 9.94 4.36
CA ALA A 202 -9.98 10.56 3.22
C ALA A 202 -10.50 10.02 1.88
N ARG A 203 -10.80 8.71 1.83
CA ARG A 203 -11.29 8.00 0.65
C ARG A 203 -12.75 8.32 0.28
N GLN A 204 -13.60 8.74 1.22
CA GLN A 204 -15.04 8.97 0.95
C GLN A 204 -15.29 10.00 -0.17
N ASP A 205 -14.36 10.94 -0.36
CA ASP A 205 -14.48 11.97 -1.37
C ASP A 205 -13.96 11.55 -2.76
N SER A 206 -13.54 10.29 -2.93
CA SER A 206 -12.94 9.78 -4.17
C SER A 206 -13.99 9.06 -5.04
N PRO A 207 -14.45 9.66 -6.16
CA PRO A 207 -15.44 9.02 -7.03
C PRO A 207 -14.87 7.76 -7.68
N THR A 208 -15.66 6.70 -7.81
CA THR A 208 -15.23 5.43 -8.44
C THR A 208 -14.59 5.63 -9.82
N LYS A 209 -15.12 6.56 -10.62
CA LYS A 209 -14.56 6.87 -11.95
C LYS A 209 -13.12 7.38 -11.86
N LEU A 210 -12.79 8.20 -10.85
CA LEU A 210 -11.44 8.69 -10.62
C LEU A 210 -10.50 7.53 -10.25
N LEU A 211 -10.93 6.71 -9.28
CA LEU A 211 -10.19 5.53 -8.82
C LEU A 211 -9.93 4.50 -9.93
N GLN A 212 -10.82 4.44 -10.93
CA GLN A 212 -10.62 3.63 -12.13
C GLN A 212 -9.59 4.26 -13.07
N SER A 213 -9.74 5.55 -13.38
CA SER A 213 -8.85 6.25 -14.32
C SER A 213 -7.40 6.40 -13.84
N ASP A 214 -7.17 6.44 -12.52
CA ASP A 214 -5.83 6.55 -11.94
C ASP A 214 -5.20 5.20 -11.57
N GLY A 215 -5.84 4.09 -11.96
CA GLY A 215 -5.35 2.74 -11.75
C GLY A 215 -5.54 2.20 -10.32
N THR A 216 -6.12 2.96 -9.40
CA THR A 216 -6.31 2.53 -8.00
C THR A 216 -7.09 1.23 -7.88
N ILE A 217 -8.22 1.12 -8.61
CA ILE A 217 -9.04 -0.10 -8.56
C ILE A 217 -8.28 -1.31 -9.10
N ALA A 218 -7.47 -1.13 -10.14
CA ALA A 218 -6.66 -2.21 -10.72
C ALA A 218 -5.58 -2.69 -9.73
N ARG A 219 -4.88 -1.75 -9.07
CA ARG A 219 -3.91 -2.00 -7.99
C ARG A 219 -4.55 -2.77 -6.84
N GLU A 220 -5.67 -2.27 -6.31
CA GLU A 220 -6.38 -2.90 -5.19
C GLU A 220 -6.93 -4.29 -5.54
N THR A 221 -7.35 -4.49 -6.80
CA THR A 221 -7.78 -5.80 -7.28
C THR A 221 -6.62 -6.80 -7.27
N ALA A 222 -5.44 -6.39 -7.73
CA ALA A 222 -4.24 -7.23 -7.69
C ALA A 222 -3.82 -7.56 -6.26
N MET A 223 -3.81 -6.56 -5.36
CA MET A 223 -3.53 -6.75 -3.93
C MET A 223 -4.50 -7.73 -3.29
N ALA A 224 -5.81 -7.58 -3.53
CA ALA A 224 -6.82 -8.47 -2.97
C ALA A 224 -6.69 -9.91 -3.49
N MET A 225 -6.34 -10.11 -4.77
CA MET A 225 -6.06 -11.45 -5.31
C MET A 225 -4.82 -12.09 -4.70
N ALA A 226 -3.75 -11.32 -4.51
CA ALA A 226 -2.54 -11.81 -3.86
C ALA A 226 -2.82 -12.21 -2.39
N ILE A 227 -3.65 -11.45 -1.68
CA ILE A 227 -4.10 -11.80 -0.33
C ILE A 227 -4.93 -13.09 -0.34
N GLN A 228 -5.87 -13.25 -1.29
CA GLN A 228 -6.64 -14.48 -1.45
C GLN A 228 -5.76 -15.70 -1.77
N ALA A 229 -4.74 -15.53 -2.62
CA ALA A 229 -3.77 -16.57 -2.94
C ALA A 229 -2.92 -16.95 -1.72
N ALA A 230 -2.41 -15.97 -0.97
CA ALA A 230 -1.68 -16.23 0.26
C ALA A 230 -2.57 -16.96 1.28
N ARG A 231 -3.84 -16.58 1.42
CA ARG A 231 -4.81 -17.22 2.31
C ARG A 231 -5.04 -18.70 1.98
N SER A 232 -4.97 -19.09 0.70
CA SER A 232 -5.17 -20.48 0.29
C SER A 232 -3.90 -21.34 0.44
N GLN A 233 -2.72 -20.72 0.43
CA GLN A 233 -1.43 -21.42 0.45
C GLN A 233 -0.77 -21.45 1.84
N ILE A 234 -1.07 -20.48 2.71
CA ILE A 234 -0.33 -20.25 3.95
C ILE A 234 -1.21 -20.57 5.15
N THR A 235 -0.73 -21.47 6.00
CA THR A 235 -1.36 -21.76 7.28
C THR A 235 -0.78 -20.87 8.38
N GLY A 236 -1.58 -19.96 8.90
CA GLY A 236 -1.18 -19.07 10.00
C GLY A 236 -1.71 -17.66 9.80
N LYS A 237 -1.26 -16.72 10.63
CA LYS A 237 -1.63 -15.30 10.51
C LYS A 237 -0.92 -14.67 9.30
N ILE A 238 -1.63 -13.89 8.50
CA ILE A 238 -1.13 -13.13 7.36
C ILE A 238 -1.22 -11.66 7.72
N LEU A 239 -0.11 -10.94 7.71
CA LEU A 239 -0.06 -9.50 7.90
C LEU A 239 -0.04 -8.81 6.54
N VAL A 240 -0.98 -7.89 6.29
CA VAL A 240 -1.07 -7.07 5.08
C VAL A 240 -0.68 -5.64 5.43
N VAL A 241 0.35 -5.12 4.75
CA VAL A 241 0.98 -3.82 5.01
C VAL A 241 0.86 -2.98 3.75
N THR A 242 -0.14 -2.11 3.69
CA THR A 242 -0.38 -1.27 2.52
C THR A 242 -0.65 0.16 2.96
N GLY A 243 -0.43 1.12 2.05
CA GLY A 243 -0.83 2.50 2.21
C GLY A 243 -2.29 2.56 2.63
N GLY A 244 -2.59 3.33 3.67
CA GLY A 244 -3.87 3.21 4.35
C GLY A 244 -5.08 3.51 3.45
N PHE A 245 -4.88 4.29 2.38
CA PHE A 245 -5.89 4.55 1.36
C PHE A 245 -6.36 3.27 0.63
N HIS A 246 -5.43 2.34 0.35
CA HIS A 246 -5.71 1.04 -0.25
C HIS A 246 -6.22 0.07 0.82
N THR A 247 -5.59 0.03 2.01
CA THR A 247 -5.93 -0.90 3.09
C THR A 247 -7.41 -0.93 3.42
N VAL A 248 -8.06 0.24 3.47
CA VAL A 248 -9.48 0.34 3.86
C VAL A 248 -10.45 -0.25 2.83
N ALA A 249 -10.02 -0.50 1.59
CA ALA A 249 -10.82 -1.17 0.57
C ALA A 249 -10.66 -2.70 0.59
N LEU A 250 -9.46 -3.18 0.93
CA LEU A 250 -9.04 -4.58 0.76
C LEU A 250 -9.93 -5.59 1.52
N PRO A 251 -10.36 -5.40 2.78
CA PRO A 251 -11.20 -6.38 3.48
C PRO A 251 -12.47 -6.73 2.70
N SER A 252 -13.15 -5.72 2.15
CA SER A 252 -14.38 -5.94 1.38
C SER A 252 -14.13 -6.59 0.03
N MET A 253 -12.98 -6.32 -0.60
CA MET A 253 -12.59 -6.92 -1.88
C MET A 253 -12.17 -8.38 -1.72
N VAL A 254 -11.42 -8.71 -0.67
CA VAL A 254 -10.98 -10.09 -0.36
C VAL A 254 -12.16 -11.02 -0.07
N GLN A 255 -13.28 -10.49 0.41
CA GLN A 255 -14.52 -11.24 0.62
C GLN A 255 -15.34 -11.45 -0.67
N GLN A 256 -15.07 -10.71 -1.73
CA GLN A 256 -15.76 -10.83 -3.02
C GLN A 256 -15.09 -11.87 -3.92
N SER A 257 -15.87 -12.45 -4.84
CA SER A 257 -15.34 -13.21 -5.97
C SER A 257 -14.78 -12.23 -6.99
N LEU A 258 -13.45 -12.03 -6.98
CA LEU A 258 -12.78 -11.10 -7.86
C LEU A 258 -12.49 -11.74 -9.22
N LYS A 259 -12.71 -11.02 -10.32
CA LYS A 259 -12.26 -11.42 -11.67
C LYS A 259 -10.89 -10.82 -11.93
N GLU A 260 -9.95 -11.61 -12.48
CA GLU A 260 -8.63 -11.13 -12.89
C GLU A 260 -8.73 -9.81 -13.66
N PRO A 261 -7.82 -8.83 -13.42
CA PRO A 261 -7.74 -7.65 -14.27
C PRO A 261 -7.60 -8.12 -15.72
N THR A 262 -8.43 -7.59 -16.61
CA THR A 262 -8.42 -7.96 -18.02
C THR A 262 -7.05 -7.65 -18.62
N ARG A 263 -6.21 -8.68 -18.77
CA ARG A 263 -4.94 -8.55 -19.49
C ARG A 263 -5.24 -8.14 -20.93
N PRO A 264 -4.73 -7.01 -21.44
CA PRO A 264 -4.75 -6.79 -22.88
C PRO A 264 -4.00 -7.97 -23.53
N LYS A 265 -4.64 -8.63 -24.49
CA LYS A 265 -4.06 -9.77 -25.21
C LYS A 265 -2.70 -9.35 -25.75
N LYS A 266 -1.66 -10.15 -25.47
CA LYS A 266 -0.37 -10.05 -26.16
C LYS A 266 -0.64 -10.24 -27.66
N THR A 267 -0.68 -9.14 -28.40
CA THR A 267 -0.52 -9.20 -29.86
C THR A 267 0.96 -9.49 -30.08
N HIS A 268 1.23 -10.74 -30.46
CA HIS A 268 2.54 -11.20 -30.92
C HIS A 268 2.95 -10.50 -32.20
#